data_AF-A0A437JFG4-F1
#
_entry.id   AF-A0A437JFG4-F1
#
_cell.length_a   1.000
_cell.length_b   1.000
_cell.length_c   1.000
_cell.angle_alpha   90.00
_cell.angle_beta   90.00
_cell.angle_gamma   90.00
#
_symmetry.space_group_name_H-M   'P 1'
#
loop_
_entity.id
_entity.type
_entity.pdbx_description
1 polymer ?
#
loop_
_entity_poly.entity_id
_entity_poly.type
_entity_poly.pdbx_seq_one_letter_code
_entity_poly.pdbx_strand_id
1 'polypeptide(L)' 'MLTEILIFVARLMLLALMLINLVYLLFPAKTIPKEKKVEYRLEHSLLALTGGIGLAVLQFI' A
#
# COMPACT_ATOMS: atom_id res chain seq x y z
N MET A 1 -15.36 18.15 12.58
CA MET A 1 -14.05 18.01 13.26
C MET A 1 -13.60 16.56 13.48
N LEU A 2 -14.21 15.74 14.36
CA LEU A 2 -13.70 14.38 14.62
C LEU A 2 -13.68 13.49 13.35
N THR A 3 -14.76 13.50 12.57
CA THR A 3 -14.86 12.71 11.32
C THR A 3 -13.86 13.14 10.25
N GLU A 4 -13.63 14.44 10.11
CA GLU A 4 -12.64 15.00 9.15
C GLU A 4 -11.22 14.59 9.53
N ILE A 5 -10.88 14.61 10.82
CA ILE A 5 -9.59 14.16 11.34
C ILE A 5 -9.42 12.65 11.08
N LEU A 6 -10.46 11.84 11.33
CA LEU A 6 -10.42 10.40 11.07
C LEU A 6 -10.21 10.08 9.58
N ILE A 7 -10.92 10.76 8.68
CA ILE A 7 -10.75 10.61 7.23
C ILE A 7 -9.34 11.02 6.81
N PHE A 8 -8.82 12.12 7.36
CA PHE A 8 -7.46 12.58 7.09
C PHE A 8 -6.41 11.55 7.51
N VAL A 9 -6.52 11.00 8.72
CA VAL A 9 -5.62 9.96 9.21
C VAL A 9 -5.73 8.69 8.36
N ALA A 10 -6.94 8.28 7.97
CA ALA A 10 -7.14 7.12 7.10
C ALA A 10 -6.45 7.30 5.73
N ARG A 11 -6.55 8.49 5.12
CA ARG A 11 -5.83 8.82 3.88
C ARG A 11 -4.32 8.72 4.07
N LEU A 12 -3.76 9.27 5.16
CA LEU A 12 -2.33 9.16 5.44
C LEU A 12 -1.86 7.71 5.62
N MET A 13 -2.64 6.89 6.33
CA MET A 13 -2.31 5.47 6.55
C MET A 13 -2.33 4.68 5.23
N LEU A 14 -3.33 4.90 4.38
CA LEU A 14 -3.41 4.24 3.08
C LEU A 14 -2.29 4.69 2.14
N LEU A 15 -1.92 5.97 2.18
CA LEU A 15 -0.77 6.50 1.45
C LEU A 15 0.54 5.86 1.93
N ALA A 16 0.75 5.76 3.24
CA ALA A 16 1.93 5.10 3.80
C ALA A 16 1.99 3.62 3.41
N LEU A 17 0.86 2.90 3.50
CA LEU A 17 0.75 1.50 3.07
C LEU A 17 1.12 1.36 1.59
N MET A 18 0.58 2.21 0.73
CA MET A 18 0.88 2.18 -0.71
C MET A 18 2.37 2.42 -1.00
N LEU A 19 2.96 3.45 -0.38
CA LEU A 19 4.36 3.80 -0.58
C LEU A 19 5.31 2.69 -0.10
N ILE A 20 5.07 2.12 1.08
CA ILE A 20 5.90 1.03 1.61
C ILE A 20 5.88 -0.18 0.66
N ASN A 21 4.70 -0.56 0.17
CA ASN A 21 4.58 -1.69 -0.76
C ASN A 21 5.21 -1.40 -2.14
N LEU A 22 5.13 -0.16 -2.63
CA LEU A 22 5.84 0.26 -3.84
C LEU A 22 7.37 0.20 -3.66
N VAL A 23 7.88 0.61 -2.50
CA VAL A 23 9.31 0.48 -2.18
C VAL A 23 9.74 -0.98 -2.21
N TYR A 24 8.95 -1.89 -1.61
CA TYR A 24 9.24 -3.32 -1.64
C TYR A 24 9.19 -3.95 -3.03
N LEU A 25 8.38 -3.42 -3.94
CA LEU A 25 8.33 -3.83 -5.35
C LEU A 25 9.54 -3.33 -6.15
N LEU A 26 9.95 -2.07 -5.93
CA LEU A 26 11.04 -1.43 -6.65
C LEU A 26 12.43 -1.90 -6.15
N PHE A 27 12.54 -2.12 -4.84
CA PHE A 27 13.79 -2.53 -4.17
C PHE A 27 13.56 -3.83 -3.39
N PRO A 28 13.33 -4.96 -4.08
CA PRO A 28 13.15 -6.25 -3.41
C PRO A 28 14.43 -6.62 -2.63
N ALA A 29 14.25 -7.02 -1.37
CA ALA A 29 15.36 -7.41 -0.52
C ALA A 29 16.19 -8.55 -1.17
N LYS A 30 17.52 -8.46 -1.11
CA LYS A 30 18.44 -9.43 -1.73
C LYS A 30 18.29 -10.86 -1.17
N THR A 31 17.58 -11.04 -0.06
CA THR A 31 17.35 -12.29 0.66
C THR A 31 16.14 -13.09 0.18
N ILE A 32 15.34 -12.61 -0.79
CA ILE A 32 14.14 -13.32 -1.24
C ILE A 32 14.54 -14.54 -2.10
N PRO A 33 14.15 -15.77 -1.72
CA PRO A 33 14.39 -16.97 -2.52
C PRO A 33 13.74 -16.84 -3.90
N LYS A 34 14.40 -17.33 -4.96
CA LYS A 34 13.88 -17.23 -6.34
C LYS A 34 12.48 -17.81 -6.51
N GLU A 35 12.19 -18.89 -5.80
CA GLU A 35 10.89 -19.58 -5.79
C GLU A 35 9.76 -18.70 -5.24
N LYS A 36 10.05 -17.85 -4.26
CA LYS A 36 9.07 -16.95 -3.62
C LYS A 36 9.00 -15.55 -4.23
N LYS A 37 9.84 -15.26 -5.22
CA LYS A 37 9.95 -13.92 -5.83
C LYS A 37 8.69 -13.49 -6.58
N VAL A 38 7.90 -14.44 -7.08
CA VAL A 38 6.63 -14.15 -7.76
C VAL A 38 5.53 -13.85 -6.74
N GLU A 39 5.38 -14.73 -5.74
CA GLU A 39 4.42 -14.56 -4.64
C GLU A 39 4.64 -13.24 -3.89
N TYR A 40 5.88 -12.95 -3.50
CA TYR A 40 6.26 -11.67 -2.89
C TYR A 40 5.85 -10.46 -3.74
N ARG A 41 6.09 -10.52 -5.07
CA ARG A 41 5.69 -9.42 -5.96
C ARG A 41 4.18 -9.28 -6.06
N LEU A 42 3.45 -10.39 -6.07
CA LEU A 42 1.99 -10.37 -6.09
C LEU A 42 1.41 -9.78 -4.80
N GLU A 43 1.90 -10.22 -3.64
CA GLU A 43 1.46 -9.72 -2.33
C GLU A 43 1.64 -8.21 -2.22
N HIS A 44 2.85 -7.70 -2.50
CA HIS A 44 3.12 -6.26 -2.41
C HIS A 44 2.38 -5.48 -3.50
N SER A 45 2.14 -6.05 -4.69
CA SER A 45 1.32 -5.41 -5.72
C SER A 45 -0.13 -5.28 -5.31
N LEU A 46 -0.70 -6.33 -4.72
CA LEU A 46 -2.07 -6.34 -4.20
C LEU A 46 -2.22 -5.32 -3.07
N LEU A 47 -1.29 -5.30 -2.12
CA LEU A 47 -1.32 -4.33 -1.00
C LEU A 47 -1.17 -2.88 -1.47
N ALA A 48 -0.31 -2.61 -2.46
CA ALA A 48 -0.20 -1.29 -3.06
C ALA A 48 -1.51 -0.87 -3.77
N LEU A 49 -2.12 -1.79 -4.53
CA LEU A 49 -3.42 -1.57 -5.18
C LEU A 49 -4.52 -1.31 -4.17
N THR A 50 -4.61 -2.07 -3.08
CA THR A 50 -5.59 -1.85 -2.01
C THR A 50 -5.42 -0.47 -1.38
N GLY A 51 -4.18 -0.04 -1.12
CA GLY A 51 -3.88 1.31 -0.66
C GLY A 51 -4.37 2.39 -1.64
N GLY A 52 -4.09 2.22 -2.94
CA GLY A 52 -4.52 3.13 -3.99
C GLY A 52 -6.04 3.22 -4.16
N ILE A 53 -6.73 2.07 -4.15
CA ILE A 53 -8.20 2.02 -4.23
C ILE A 53 -8.82 2.68 -3.00
N GLY A 54 -8.31 2.38 -1.80
CA GLY A 54 -8.79 3.01 -0.56
C GLY A 54 -8.66 4.53 -0.58
N LEU A 55 -7.53 5.05 -1.08
CA LEU A 55 -7.33 6.48 -1.27
C LEU A 55 -8.33 7.08 -2.25
N ALA A 56 -8.58 6.40 -3.38
CA ALA A 56 -9.53 6.86 -4.38
C ALA A 56 -10.96 6.89 -3.82
N VAL A 57 -11.39 5.87 -3.07
CA VAL A 57 -12.70 5.83 -2.44
C VAL A 57 -12.86 6.95 -1.41
N LEU A 58 -11.86 7.16 -0.55
CA LEU A 58 -11.88 8.22 0.45
C LEU A 58 -11.82 9.63 -0.15
N GLN A 59 -11.52 9.81 -1.44
CA GLN A 59 -11.58 11.11 -2.10
C GLN A 59 -13.02 11.59 -2.34
N PHE A 60 -13.97 10.65 -2.45
CA PHE A 60 -15.38 10.92 -2.70
C PHE A 60 -16.24 10.91 -1.42
N ILE A 61 -15.61 10.65 -0.27
CA ILE A 61 -16.19 10.75 1.09
C ILE A 61 -15.60 11.98 1.76
#